data_AF-A0A2V8Q7N8-F1
#
_entry.id   AF-A0A2V8Q7N8-F1
#
_cell.length_a   1.000
_cell.length_b   1.000
_cell.length_c   1.000
_cell.angle_alpha   90.00
_cell.angle_beta   90.00
_cell.angle_gamma   90.00
#
_symmetry.space_group_name_H-M   'P 1'
#
loop_
_entity.id
_entity.type
_entity.pdbx_description
1 polymer ?
#
loop_
_entity_poly.entity_id
_entity_poly.type
_entity_poly.pdbx_seq_one_letter_code
_entity_poly.pdbx_strand_id
1 'polypeptide(L)'
;MNAYADRNRALLNFVVLPTLLLSVGLLGGLRIDGQTRQFVFIAPPLVTLVLAILLMSLFLRVGAIDLRHWLTIEQPMLTNVSHLLTLIALFFASAQAFNSVLPENGLLHWMFSFFFLWTLWTNQFSIFDPRRLLRSLIVLFATAFVLKHLVIAGLYAPEGGWLRKLASAVLQGIAIDVPAFAP
;
A
#
# COMPACT_ATOMS: atom_id res chain seq x y z
N MET A 1 23.89 -21.91 -20.59
CA MET A 1 22.87 -21.51 -19.61
C MET A 1 23.21 -22.19 -18.29
N ASN A 2 23.44 -21.44 -17.21
CA ASN A 2 23.90 -22.01 -15.94
C ASN A 2 22.72 -22.61 -15.18
N ALA A 3 22.65 -23.94 -15.06
CA ALA A 3 21.56 -24.65 -14.39
C ALA A 3 21.27 -24.14 -12.95
N TYR A 4 22.28 -23.59 -12.27
CA TYR A 4 22.13 -22.94 -10.97
C TYR A 4 21.32 -21.64 -11.02
N ALA A 5 21.48 -20.83 -12.07
CA ALA A 5 20.74 -19.59 -12.23
C ALA A 5 19.24 -19.85 -12.46
N ASP A 6 18.91 -20.90 -13.23
CA ASP A 6 17.53 -21.28 -13.50
C ASP A 6 16.85 -21.87 -12.26
N ARG A 7 17.56 -22.68 -11.48
CA ARG A 7 17.06 -23.21 -10.20
C ARG A 7 16.81 -22.10 -9.18
N ASN A 8 17.70 -21.12 -9.06
CA ASN A 8 17.52 -19.99 -8.15
C ASN A 8 16.31 -19.13 -8.55
N ARG A 9 16.12 -18.89 -9.85
CA ARG A 9 14.93 -18.18 -10.35
C ARG A 9 13.64 -18.93 -10.07
N ALA A 10 13.63 -20.25 -10.25
CA ALA A 10 12.47 -21.07 -9.92
C ALA A 10 12.15 -21.01 -8.42
N LEU A 11 13.15 -21.15 -7.55
CA LEU A 11 12.95 -21.01 -6.10
C LEU A 11 12.41 -19.63 -5.72
N LEU A 12 12.96 -18.56 -6.33
CA LEU A 12 12.49 -17.20 -6.07
C LEU A 12 11.02 -17.01 -6.48
N ASN A 13 10.64 -17.47 -7.67
CA ASN A 13 9.30 -17.23 -8.22
C ASN A 13 8.23 -18.12 -7.58
N PHE A 14 8.53 -19.40 -7.34
CA PHE A 14 7.54 -20.38 -6.88
C PHE A 14 7.48 -20.53 -5.36
N VAL A 15 8.51 -20.15 -4.64
CA VAL A 15 8.58 -20.33 -3.18
C VAL A 15 8.73 -19.00 -2.47
N VAL A 16 9.80 -18.25 -2.76
CA VAL A 16 10.13 -17.04 -1.99
C VAL A 16 9.11 -15.93 -2.18
N LEU A 17 8.75 -15.61 -3.43
CA LEU A 17 7.79 -14.56 -3.73
C LEU A 17 6.41 -14.80 -3.08
N PRO A 18 5.74 -15.96 -3.29
CA PRO A 18 4.44 -16.20 -2.67
C PRO A 18 4.51 -16.26 -1.15
N THR A 19 5.56 -16.85 -0.56
CA THR A 19 5.70 -16.90 0.91
C THR A 19 5.91 -15.52 1.51
N LEU A 20 6.68 -14.64 0.87
CA LEU A 20 6.80 -13.24 1.28
C LEU A 20 5.46 -12.51 1.20
N LEU A 21 4.73 -12.65 0.09
CA LEU A 21 3.42 -12.02 -0.08
C LEU A 21 2.40 -12.53 0.94
N LEU A 22 2.37 -13.84 1.20
CA LEU A 22 1.54 -14.43 2.24
C LEU A 22 1.94 -13.92 3.63
N SER A 23 3.23 -13.79 3.90
CA SER A 23 3.73 -13.21 5.15
C SER A 23 3.24 -11.78 5.32
N VAL A 24 3.27 -10.96 4.27
CA VAL A 24 2.72 -9.59 4.31
C VAL A 24 1.20 -9.61 4.52
N GLY A 25 0.47 -10.50 3.83
CA GLY A 25 -0.99 -10.63 3.97
C GLY A 25 -1.43 -11.09 5.36
N LEU A 26 -0.69 -12.00 5.99
CA LEU A 26 -1.00 -12.55 7.30
C LEU A 26 -0.47 -11.66 8.44
N LEU A 27 0.79 -11.26 8.39
CA LEU A 27 1.41 -10.43 9.43
C LEU A 27 0.91 -8.98 9.37
N GLY A 28 0.58 -8.47 8.18
CA GLY A 28 0.07 -7.11 8.00
C GLY A 28 -1.28 -6.86 8.70
N GLY A 29 -2.05 -7.92 8.96
CA GLY A 29 -3.31 -7.87 9.71
C GLY A 29 -3.16 -8.14 11.21
N LEU A 30 -1.99 -8.59 11.68
CA LEU A 30 -1.76 -8.79 13.10
C LEU A 30 -1.62 -7.44 13.82
N ARG A 31 -2.38 -7.28 14.90
CA ARG A 31 -2.33 -6.15 15.80
C ARG A 31 -2.20 -6.66 17.23
N ILE A 32 -1.63 -5.84 18.10
CA ILE A 32 -1.52 -6.13 19.52
C ILE A 32 -2.65 -5.34 20.20
N ASP A 33 -3.57 -6.04 20.84
CA ASP A 33 -4.62 -5.39 21.62
C ASP A 33 -3.99 -4.64 22.81
N GLY A 34 -4.35 -3.36 22.98
CA GLY A 34 -3.76 -2.49 23.99
C GLY A 34 -4.13 -2.87 25.42
N GLN A 35 -5.24 -3.59 25.62
CA GLN A 35 -5.71 -3.97 26.95
C GLN A 35 -5.25 -5.37 27.36
N THR A 36 -5.40 -6.36 26.47
CA THR A 36 -5.05 -7.76 26.78
C THR A 36 -3.66 -8.18 26.32
N ARG A 37 -2.93 -7.35 25.56
CA ARG A 37 -1.64 -7.68 24.90
C ARG A 37 -1.69 -8.94 24.03
N GLN A 38 -2.89 -9.35 23.62
CA GLN A 38 -3.06 -10.51 22.75
C GLN A 38 -2.88 -10.11 21.29
N PHE A 39 -2.37 -11.04 20.49
CA PHE A 39 -2.34 -10.90 19.04
C PHE A 39 -3.74 -11.12 18.50
N VAL A 40 -4.32 -10.07 17.93
CA VAL A 40 -5.61 -10.13 17.25
C VAL A 40 -5.38 -9.91 15.77
N PHE A 41 -5.95 -10.79 14.95
CA PHE A 41 -5.96 -10.62 13.50
C PHE A 41 -7.15 -9.75 13.12
N ILE A 42 -6.88 -8.56 12.57
CA ILE A 42 -7.90 -7.64 12.08
C ILE A 42 -7.98 -7.79 10.56
N ALA A 43 -9.15 -8.21 10.07
CA ALA A 43 -9.40 -8.32 8.64
C ALA A 43 -9.33 -6.94 7.96
N PRO A 44 -8.82 -6.86 6.71
CA PRO A 44 -8.78 -5.60 5.97
C PRO A 44 -10.21 -5.04 5.76
N PRO A 45 -10.44 -3.74 5.97
CA PRO A 45 -11.76 -3.15 5.73
C PRO A 45 -12.07 -3.13 4.23
N LEU A 46 -13.36 -3.13 3.88
CA LEU A 46 -13.84 -3.25 2.50
C LEU A 46 -13.17 -2.27 1.52
N VAL A 47 -12.93 -1.03 1.95
CA VAL A 47 -12.28 0.00 1.13
C VAL A 47 -10.89 -0.45 0.66
N THR A 48 -10.11 -1.12 1.53
CA THR A 48 -8.78 -1.62 1.16
C THR A 48 -8.83 -2.77 0.17
N LEU A 49 -9.89 -3.60 0.22
CA LEU A 49 -10.13 -4.63 -0.78
C LEU A 49 -10.46 -4.00 -2.14
N VAL A 50 -11.29 -2.96 -2.17
CA VAL A 50 -11.59 -2.22 -3.41
C VAL A 50 -10.33 -1.59 -3.99
N LEU A 51 -9.50 -0.95 -3.17
CA LEU A 51 -8.21 -0.39 -3.62
C LEU A 51 -7.27 -1.49 -4.14
N ALA A 52 -7.23 -2.65 -3.48
CA ALA A 52 -6.45 -3.81 -3.95
C ALA A 52 -6.96 -4.34 -5.29
N ILE A 53 -8.27 -4.37 -5.53
CA ILE A 53 -8.85 -4.74 -6.84
C ILE A 53 -8.39 -3.77 -7.92
N LEU A 54 -8.48 -2.45 -7.68
CA LEU A 54 -8.01 -1.45 -8.63
C LEU A 54 -6.51 -1.53 -8.87
N LEU A 55 -5.72 -1.84 -7.84
CA LEU A 55 -4.29 -2.04 -8.01
C LEU A 55 -3.98 -3.28 -8.85
N MET A 56 -4.68 -4.40 -8.60
CA MET A 56 -4.56 -5.62 -9.38
C MET A 56 -4.96 -5.40 -10.85
N SER A 57 -6.07 -4.69 -11.10
CA SER A 57 -6.48 -4.37 -12.48
C SER A 57 -5.42 -3.53 -13.20
N LEU A 58 -4.74 -2.66 -12.46
CA LEU A 58 -3.68 -1.83 -13.00
C LEU A 58 -2.44 -2.66 -13.36
N PHE A 59 -2.04 -3.60 -12.50
CA PHE A 59 -0.94 -4.52 -12.80
C PHE A 59 -1.22 -5.38 -14.03
N LEU A 60 -2.47 -5.82 -14.22
CA LEU A 60 -2.89 -6.54 -15.42
C LEU A 60 -2.82 -5.64 -16.66
N ARG A 61 -3.38 -4.42 -16.57
CA ARG A 61 -3.45 -3.47 -17.69
C ARG A 61 -2.07 -3.02 -18.17
N VAL A 62 -1.15 -2.76 -17.24
CA VAL A 62 0.20 -2.31 -17.54
C VAL A 62 1.12 -3.48 -17.97
N GLY A 63 0.65 -4.73 -17.87
CA GLY A 63 1.45 -5.91 -18.19
C GLY A 63 2.51 -6.24 -17.13
N ALA A 64 2.34 -5.73 -15.90
CA ALA A 64 3.14 -6.17 -14.76
C ALA A 64 2.80 -7.62 -14.35
N ILE A 65 1.56 -8.05 -14.62
CA ILE A 65 1.09 -9.43 -14.50
C ILE A 65 0.49 -9.83 -15.85
N ASP A 66 1.03 -10.89 -16.45
CA ASP A 66 0.48 -11.47 -17.68
C ASP A 66 -0.23 -12.79 -17.37
N LEU A 67 -1.56 -12.72 -17.20
CA LEU A 67 -2.38 -13.90 -16.90
C LEU A 67 -2.34 -14.94 -18.01
N ARG A 68 -2.20 -14.53 -19.28
CA ARG A 68 -2.21 -15.46 -20.42
C ARG A 68 -0.95 -16.32 -20.40
N HIS A 69 0.16 -15.73 -19.99
CA HIS A 69 1.43 -16.45 -19.88
C HIS A 69 1.55 -17.24 -18.57
N TRP A 70 0.95 -16.75 -17.48
CA TRP A 70 1.02 -17.39 -16.16
C TRP A 70 0.05 -18.56 -16.00
N LEU A 71 -1.12 -18.52 -16.66
CA LEU A 71 -2.15 -19.55 -16.54
C LEU A 71 -2.44 -20.12 -17.93
N THR A 72 -1.64 -21.10 -18.33
CA THR A 72 -1.81 -21.81 -19.62
C THR A 72 -2.00 -23.31 -19.39
N ILE A 73 -2.74 -23.94 -20.30
CA ILE A 73 -3.00 -25.39 -20.29
C ILE A 73 -1.70 -26.18 -20.56
N GLU A 74 -0.73 -25.56 -21.23
CA GLU A 74 0.55 -26.16 -21.56
C GLU A 74 1.47 -26.33 -20.34
N GLN A 75 1.20 -25.62 -19.24
CA GLN A 75 2.00 -25.70 -18.02
C GLN A 75 1.49 -26.81 -17.09
N PRO A 76 2.39 -27.45 -16.32
CA PRO A 76 2.00 -28.41 -15.29
C PRO A 76 0.98 -27.80 -14.32
N MET A 77 -0.02 -28.59 -13.89
CA MET A 77 -1.08 -28.14 -12.98
C MET A 77 -0.53 -27.50 -11.71
N LEU A 78 0.55 -28.06 -11.15
CA LEU A 78 1.18 -27.53 -9.94
C LEU A 78 1.75 -26.11 -10.14
N THR A 79 2.30 -25.83 -11.32
CA THR A 79 2.81 -24.50 -11.70
C THR A 79 1.67 -23.49 -11.74
N ASN A 80 0.55 -23.84 -12.39
CA ASN A 80 -0.64 -22.98 -12.45
C ASN A 80 -1.21 -22.72 -11.05
N VAL A 81 -1.26 -23.72 -10.18
CA VAL A 81 -1.68 -23.56 -8.78
C VAL A 81 -0.75 -22.61 -8.03
N SER A 82 0.56 -22.73 -8.21
CA SER A 82 1.53 -21.82 -7.57
C SER A 82 1.37 -20.38 -8.05
N HIS A 83 1.14 -20.16 -9.35
CA HIS A 83 0.87 -18.83 -9.89
C HIS A 83 -0.43 -18.26 -9.34
N LEU A 84 -1.50 -19.06 -9.28
CA LEU A 84 -2.78 -18.66 -8.70
C LEU A 84 -2.63 -18.28 -7.21
N LEU A 85 -1.92 -19.09 -6.43
CA LEU A 85 -1.61 -18.78 -5.03
C LEU A 85 -0.81 -17.49 -4.89
N THR A 86 0.12 -17.22 -5.81
CA THR A 86 0.88 -15.96 -5.84
C THR A 86 -0.02 -14.77 -6.10
N LEU A 87 -0.99 -14.89 -7.02
CA LEU A 87 -1.96 -13.82 -7.32
C LEU A 87 -2.88 -13.55 -6.12
N ILE A 88 -3.36 -14.60 -5.45
CA ILE A 88 -4.16 -14.48 -4.23
C ILE A 88 -3.35 -13.83 -3.12
N ALA A 89 -2.10 -14.27 -2.91
CA ALA A 89 -1.20 -13.69 -1.92
C ALA A 89 -0.92 -12.21 -2.22
N LEU A 90 -0.69 -11.85 -3.48
CA LEU A 90 -0.48 -10.47 -3.91
C LEU A 90 -1.70 -9.59 -3.63
N PHE A 91 -2.90 -10.11 -3.88
CA PHE A 91 -4.15 -9.40 -3.59
C PHE A 91 -4.28 -9.08 -2.10
N PHE A 92 -4.13 -10.07 -1.23
CA PHE A 92 -4.21 -9.85 0.22
C PHE A 92 -3.05 -9.00 0.75
N ALA A 93 -1.84 -9.17 0.24
CA ALA A 93 -0.70 -8.32 0.57
C ALA A 93 -0.97 -6.86 0.19
N SER A 94 -1.57 -6.61 -0.97
CA SER A 94 -1.95 -5.27 -1.41
C SER A 94 -3.01 -4.65 -0.50
N ALA A 95 -4.05 -5.41 -0.14
CA ALA A 95 -5.06 -4.94 0.81
C ALA A 95 -4.44 -4.58 2.17
N GLN A 96 -3.53 -5.42 2.68
CA GLN A 96 -2.82 -5.13 3.93
C GLN A 96 -1.86 -3.94 3.82
N ALA A 97 -1.20 -3.76 2.67
CA ALA A 97 -0.37 -2.59 2.43
C ALA A 97 -1.21 -1.30 2.52
N PHE A 98 -2.39 -1.25 1.90
CA PHE A 98 -3.31 -0.12 2.05
C PHE A 98 -3.79 0.03 3.49
N ASN A 99 -4.17 -1.06 4.16
CA ASN A 99 -4.58 -1.05 5.56
C ASN A 99 -3.50 -0.48 6.50
N SER A 100 -2.21 -0.72 6.19
CA SER A 100 -1.09 -0.19 6.98
C SER A 100 -0.94 1.33 6.86
N VAL A 101 -1.26 1.88 5.69
CA VAL A 101 -1.06 3.30 5.35
C VAL A 101 -2.31 4.14 5.66
N LEU A 102 -3.50 3.56 5.57
CA LEU A 102 -4.72 4.26 5.93
C LEU A 102 -4.78 4.49 7.46
N PRO A 103 -5.24 5.68 7.89
CA PRO A 103 -5.64 5.91 9.27
C PRO A 103 -6.77 4.96 9.68
N GLU A 104 -6.88 4.62 10.96
CA GLU A 104 -7.86 3.62 11.41
C GLU A 104 -9.31 4.11 11.27
N ASN A 105 -9.58 5.37 11.63
CA ASN A 105 -10.93 5.94 11.63
C ASN A 105 -10.92 7.47 11.40
N GLY A 106 -12.07 8.03 11.07
CA GLY A 106 -12.31 9.48 11.01
C GLY A 106 -12.11 10.12 9.63
N LEU A 107 -12.07 11.47 9.60
CA LEU A 107 -11.98 12.25 8.36
C LEU A 107 -10.72 11.91 7.54
N LEU A 108 -9.59 11.71 8.21
CA LEU A 108 -8.32 11.37 7.55
C LEU A 108 -8.39 10.01 6.85
N HIS A 109 -9.11 9.03 7.41
CA HIS A 109 -9.34 7.74 6.76
C HIS A 109 -10.06 7.94 5.42
N TRP A 110 -11.15 8.72 5.44
CA TRP A 110 -11.92 9.03 4.24
C TRP A 110 -11.11 9.78 3.20
N MET A 111 -10.36 10.79 3.64
CA MET A 111 -9.58 11.65 2.75
C MET A 111 -8.46 10.86 2.07
N PHE A 112 -7.68 10.08 2.81
CA PHE A 112 -6.63 9.22 2.23
C PHE A 112 -7.23 8.15 1.31
N SER A 113 -8.32 7.50 1.74
CA SER A 113 -9.01 6.50 0.92
C SER A 113 -9.48 7.09 -0.40
N PHE A 114 -10.08 8.29 -0.37
CA PHE A 114 -10.51 9.00 -1.57
C PHE A 114 -9.31 9.35 -2.46
N PHE A 115 -8.22 9.88 -1.91
CA PHE A 115 -7.02 10.19 -2.70
C PHE A 115 -6.43 8.95 -3.38
N PHE A 116 -6.34 7.83 -2.66
CA PHE A 116 -5.88 6.57 -3.26
C PHE A 116 -6.84 6.07 -4.32
N LEU A 117 -8.15 6.08 -4.05
CA LEU A 117 -9.18 5.64 -4.98
C LEU A 117 -9.12 6.46 -6.26
N TRP A 118 -9.12 7.78 -6.13
CA TRP A 118 -9.01 8.73 -7.24
C TRP A 118 -7.73 8.49 -8.04
N THR A 119 -6.58 8.40 -7.37
CA THR A 119 -5.28 8.19 -8.03
C THR A 119 -5.24 6.86 -8.80
N LEU A 120 -5.68 5.76 -8.18
CA LEU A 120 -5.71 4.45 -8.83
C LEU A 120 -6.70 4.43 -9.99
N TRP A 121 -7.85 5.06 -9.82
CA TRP A 121 -8.88 5.18 -10.85
C TRP A 121 -8.35 5.94 -12.07
N THR A 122 -7.78 7.12 -11.87
CA THR A 122 -7.18 7.91 -12.97
C THR A 122 -6.05 7.15 -13.65
N ASN A 123 -5.22 6.43 -12.87
CA ASN A 123 -4.14 5.64 -13.45
C ASN A 123 -4.63 4.43 -14.26
N GLN A 124 -5.89 3.99 -14.11
CA GLN A 124 -6.51 3.00 -15.01
C GLN A 124 -6.65 3.47 -16.45
N PHE A 125 -6.44 4.75 -16.75
CA PHE A 125 -6.54 5.27 -18.12
C PHE A 125 -5.21 5.75 -18.68
N SER A 126 -4.20 5.94 -17.84
CA SER A 126 -2.87 6.40 -18.26
C SER A 126 -2.02 5.30 -18.90
N ILE A 127 -1.11 5.66 -19.81
CA ILE A 127 -0.14 4.74 -20.42
C ILE A 127 1.13 4.79 -19.57
N PHE A 128 1.47 3.68 -18.92
CA PHE A 128 2.62 3.57 -18.05
C PHE A 128 3.45 2.33 -18.36
N ASP A 129 4.75 2.43 -18.11
CA ASP A 129 5.63 1.26 -18.01
C ASP A 129 5.48 0.60 -16.62
N PRO A 130 5.52 -0.74 -16.52
CA PRO A 130 5.43 -1.47 -15.25
C PRO A 130 6.41 -0.98 -14.19
N ARG A 131 7.66 -0.72 -14.58
CA ARG A 131 8.71 -0.26 -13.66
C ARG A 131 8.45 1.15 -13.15
N ARG A 132 7.92 2.02 -14.01
CA ARG A 132 7.61 3.41 -13.64
C ARG A 132 6.43 3.45 -12.67
N LEU A 133 5.43 2.62 -12.91
CA LEU A 133 4.30 2.43 -11.99
C LEU A 133 4.76 1.92 -10.62
N LEU A 134 5.56 0.85 -10.57
CA LEU A 134 6.03 0.31 -9.29
C LEU A 134 6.82 1.36 -8.50
N ARG A 135 7.68 2.13 -9.17
CA ARG A 135 8.41 3.24 -8.54
C ARG A 135 7.46 4.31 -7.99
N SER A 136 6.46 4.72 -8.75
CA SER A 136 5.51 5.74 -8.29
C SER A 136 4.66 5.25 -7.13
N LEU A 137 4.25 3.97 -7.14
CA LEU A 137 3.54 3.34 -6.03
C LEU A 137 4.40 3.31 -4.77
N ILE A 138 5.67 2.90 -4.86
CA ILE A 138 6.58 2.91 -3.71
C ILE A 138 6.67 4.31 -3.09
N VAL A 139 6.84 5.35 -3.92
CA VAL A 139 6.89 6.73 -3.45
C VAL A 139 5.56 7.17 -2.83
N LEU A 140 4.42 6.82 -3.44
CA LEU A 140 3.08 7.15 -2.94
C LEU A 140 2.83 6.49 -1.56
N PHE A 141 3.10 5.20 -1.44
CA PHE A 141 2.95 4.46 -0.18
C PHE A 141 3.89 4.98 0.90
N ALA A 142 5.17 5.22 0.58
CA ALA A 142 6.14 5.77 1.52
C ALA A 142 5.73 7.16 2.01
N THR A 143 5.28 8.03 1.10
CA THR A 143 4.81 9.37 1.44
C THR A 143 3.57 9.31 2.35
N ALA A 144 2.60 8.48 2.00
CA ALA A 144 1.38 8.32 2.78
C ALA A 144 1.65 7.66 4.15
N PHE A 145 2.59 6.72 4.23
CA PHE A 145 3.05 6.13 5.48
C PHE A 145 3.71 7.17 6.38
N VAL A 146 4.62 7.98 5.84
CA VAL A 146 5.28 9.07 6.57
C VAL A 146 4.25 10.10 7.02
N LEU A 147 3.32 10.50 6.15
CA LEU A 147 2.24 11.42 6.50
C LEU A 147 1.37 10.87 7.63
N LYS A 148 0.95 9.60 7.59
CA LYS A 148 0.20 8.98 8.70
C LYS A 148 0.96 9.11 10.02
N HIS A 149 2.25 8.75 10.04
CA HIS A 149 3.04 8.77 11.26
C HIS A 149 3.34 10.20 11.73
N LEU A 150 3.65 11.13 10.83
CA LEU A 150 3.92 12.53 11.16
C LEU A 150 2.66 13.27 11.62
N VAL A 151 1.52 13.06 10.96
CA VAL A 151 0.24 13.70 11.31
C VAL A 151 -0.26 13.15 12.65
N ILE A 152 -0.21 11.83 12.86
CA ILE A 152 -0.62 11.23 14.14
C ILE A 152 0.35 11.67 15.26
N ALA A 153 1.67 11.66 15.03
CA ALA A 153 2.64 12.14 16.02
C ALA A 153 2.49 13.65 16.31
N GLY A 154 2.15 14.46 15.31
CA GLY A 154 1.93 15.89 15.46
C GLY A 154 0.64 16.24 16.21
N LEU A 155 -0.43 15.46 16.02
CA LEU A 155 -1.73 15.68 16.66
C LEU A 155 -1.82 15.07 18.07
N TYR A 156 -1.10 13.99 18.36
CA TYR A 156 -1.16 13.29 19.66
C TYR A 156 0.02 13.58 20.59
N ALA A 157 0.96 14.46 20.24
CA ALA A 157 2.02 14.88 21.17
C ALA A 157 1.42 15.70 22.34
N PRO A 158 1.45 15.21 23.59
CA PRO A 158 0.90 15.92 24.75
C PRO A 158 1.70 17.18 25.08
N GLU A 159 2.98 17.24 24.65
CA GLU A 159 3.85 18.40 24.84
C GLU A 159 4.59 18.77 23.55
N GLY A 160 4.35 19.98 23.06
CA GLY A 160 5.36 20.88 22.48
C GLY A 160 6.39 20.38 21.46
N GLY A 161 6.16 19.29 20.73
CA GLY A 161 7.12 18.76 19.76
C GLY A 161 7.40 19.69 18.59
N TRP A 162 8.62 19.61 18.03
CA TRP A 162 9.09 20.38 16.85
C TRP A 162 8.12 20.36 15.66
N LEU A 163 7.31 19.31 15.51
CA LEU A 163 6.22 19.20 14.54
C LEU A 163 5.14 20.28 14.70
N ARG A 164 4.79 20.67 15.93
CA ARG A 164 3.86 21.78 16.17
C ARG A 164 4.48 23.12 15.79
N LYS A 165 5.80 23.28 15.96
CA LYS A 165 6.53 24.49 15.52
C LYS A 165 6.61 24.60 14.00
N LEU A 166 6.78 23.49 13.29
CA LEU A 166 6.71 23.47 11.83
C LEU A 166 5.28 23.72 11.33
N ALA A 167 4.28 23.06 11.93
CA ALA A 167 2.89 23.28 11.56
C ALA A 167 2.45 24.74 11.83
N SER A 168 2.86 25.32 12.97
CA SER A 168 2.60 26.72 13.28
C SER A 168 3.38 27.67 12.37
N ALA A 169 4.62 27.36 11.99
CA ALA A 169 5.41 28.19 11.07
C ALA A 169 4.85 28.18 9.65
N VAL A 170 4.35 27.04 9.18
CA VAL A 170 3.69 26.93 7.86
C VAL A 170 2.34 27.63 7.89
N LEU A 171 1.55 27.47 8.96
CA LEU A 171 0.27 28.17 9.12
C LEU A 171 0.45 29.69 9.29
N GLN A 172 1.47 30.13 10.02
CA GLN A 172 1.83 31.55 10.15
C GLN A 172 2.38 32.12 8.85
N GLY A 173 3.07 31.31 8.03
CA GLY A 173 3.52 31.72 6.69
C GLY A 173 2.38 31.83 5.67
N ILE A 174 1.22 31.19 5.92
CA ILE A 174 0.01 31.29 5.08
C ILE A 174 -0.94 32.39 5.59
N ALA A 175 -0.84 32.77 6.87
CA ALA A 175 -1.46 33.99 7.39
C ALA A 175 -0.70 35.21 6.83
N ILE A 176 -0.97 35.53 5.57
CA ILE A 176 -0.67 36.83 4.99
C ILE A 176 -1.15 37.87 5.99
N ASP A 177 -0.19 38.66 6.44
CA ASP A 177 -0.29 39.83 7.31
C ASP A 177 -1.53 40.64 6.87
N VAL A 178 -2.65 40.45 7.57
CA VAL A 178 -3.81 41.35 7.41
C VAL A 178 -3.42 42.58 8.23
N PRO A 179 -3.10 43.72 7.59
CA PRO A 179 -2.73 44.89 8.36
C PRO A 179 -3.91 45.25 9.25
N ALA A 180 -3.64 45.35 10.54
CA ALA A 180 -4.60 45.86 11.51
C ALA A 180 -5.03 47.25 11.04
N PHE A 181 -6.28 47.38 10.61
CA PHE A 181 -6.92 48.69 10.51
C PHE A 181 -6.96 49.26 11.93
N ALA A 182 -6.08 50.23 12.19
CA ALA A 182 -6.14 51.10 13.35
C ALA A 182 -7.40 52.00 13.25
N PRO A 183 -7.96 52.45 14.39
CA PRO A 183 -9.36 52.86 14.54
C PRO A 183 -9.81 54.02 13.67
#